data_AF-A0A520KIY9-F1
#
_entry.id   AF-A0A520KIY9-F1
#
_cell.length_a   1.000
_cell.length_b   1.000
_cell.length_c   1.000
_cell.angle_alpha   90.00
_cell.angle_beta   90.00
_cell.angle_gamma   90.00
#
_symmetry.space_group_name_H-M   'P 1'
#
loop_
_entity.id
_entity.type
_entity.pdbx_description
1 polymer ?
#
loop_
_entity_poly.entity_id
_entity_poly.type
_entity_poly.pdbx_seq_one_letter_code
_entity_poly.pdbx_strand_id
1 'polypeptide(L)'
;MNVEEALQSLYSHNPSLWGNKEITDREELGDKVDLYAFKQLQSSIFLYDPTLLVDTYRQTRQALHSEVTHWSEKTGLSEFYKQDFKELTPEKKESHLKVLVEEHVNQIIKKMGLGVAKLNRYDDETEQIKIEVRESVEAFNSSNIKRPYCFMMSGILAGLVGSRFGEWISYEEECIATGNQECIFTIGPEKETIEHMRSYTDLSPRFSFGFKGRLSKMMADSGEREDYSPILEEITNKTLTVVGRDLKSTPRPELGSEITFRTLQRYYLSFLASDPKTNRKKLYDAGFQQGYRLSRILSAIGIDNVYQLERVLPEMWRKLGIGLLNIYREGYTTFRIEVEECVYSHELNLEEEICDYDSGMFAGIFSYARSGDYKAEEIKCSAKSGEECIHQVKEN
;
A
#
# COMPACT_ATOMS: atom_id res chain seq x y z
N MET A 1 -11.90 2.32 18.66
CA MET A 1 -11.70 3.27 17.54
C MET A 1 -12.29 2.63 16.32
N ASN A 2 -12.90 3.40 15.42
CA ASN A 2 -13.26 2.90 14.10
C ASN A 2 -12.03 2.88 13.15
N VAL A 3 -12.17 2.30 11.97
CA VAL A 3 -11.10 2.20 10.96
C VAL A 3 -10.55 3.56 10.54
N GLU A 4 -11.41 4.56 10.35
CA GLU A 4 -11.00 5.90 9.92
C GLU A 4 -10.17 6.61 11.01
N GLU A 5 -10.58 6.51 12.27
CA GLU A 5 -9.85 7.02 13.43
C GLU A 5 -8.48 6.35 13.56
N ALA A 6 -8.41 5.03 13.38
CA ALA A 6 -7.14 4.31 13.40
C ALA A 6 -6.23 4.73 12.25
N LEU A 7 -6.76 4.86 11.03
CA LEU A 7 -6.00 5.35 9.88
C LEU A 7 -5.46 6.77 10.14
N GLN A 8 -6.29 7.67 10.65
CA GLN A 8 -5.88 9.02 11.04
C GLN A 8 -4.79 8.97 12.12
N SER A 9 -4.93 8.12 13.14
CA SER A 9 -3.91 7.96 14.18
C SER A 9 -2.57 7.49 13.63
N LEU A 10 -2.56 6.61 12.63
CA LEU A 10 -1.34 6.14 11.95
C LEU A 10 -0.69 7.25 11.11
N TYR A 11 -1.45 8.23 10.66
CA TYR A 11 -0.95 9.43 9.98
C TYR A 11 -0.67 10.59 10.95
N SER A 12 -1.18 10.53 12.18
CA SER A 12 -0.98 11.58 13.18
C SER A 12 0.50 11.64 13.58
N HIS A 13 1.08 12.83 13.45
CA HIS A 13 2.49 13.06 13.72
C HIS A 13 2.69 13.43 15.19
N ASN A 14 3.66 12.83 15.86
CA ASN A 14 4.18 13.34 17.13
C ASN A 14 5.65 13.78 16.93
N PRO A 15 5.91 15.05 16.58
CA PRO A 15 7.24 15.54 16.16
C PRO A 15 8.35 15.38 17.21
N SER A 16 7.96 15.15 18.48
CA SER A 16 8.83 15.21 19.66
C SER A 16 9.77 14.01 19.85
N LEU A 17 9.62 12.93 19.09
CA LEU A 17 10.34 11.68 19.31
C LEU A 17 11.57 11.45 18.39
N TRP A 18 11.97 12.40 17.54
CA TRP A 18 12.75 12.05 16.34
C TRP A 18 14.14 12.72 16.27
N GLY A 19 15.21 11.90 16.26
CA GLY A 19 16.59 12.34 16.12
C GLY A 19 16.99 12.73 14.69
N ASN A 20 17.97 13.64 14.56
CA ASN A 20 18.43 14.26 13.31
C ASN A 20 19.35 13.39 12.44
N LYS A 21 19.06 12.10 12.21
CA LYS A 21 19.89 11.30 11.30
C LYS A 21 19.42 11.52 9.85
N GLU A 22 20.33 11.96 8.98
CA GLU A 22 20.10 11.94 7.53
C GLU A 22 20.00 10.48 7.08
N ILE A 23 18.80 10.06 6.69
CA ILE A 23 18.56 8.75 6.05
C ILE A 23 18.71 8.94 4.54
N THR A 24 19.57 8.17 3.89
CA THR A 24 19.95 8.38 2.48
C THR A 24 19.67 7.19 1.55
N ASP A 25 19.45 6.00 2.10
CA ASP A 25 19.18 4.78 1.34
C ASP A 25 18.10 3.90 1.97
N ARG A 26 17.68 2.88 1.23
CA ARG A 26 16.61 1.96 1.62
C ARG A 26 16.94 1.11 2.86
N GLU A 27 18.21 0.72 3.03
CA GLU A 27 18.67 -0.01 4.22
C GLU A 27 18.47 0.83 5.49
N GLU A 28 18.74 2.14 5.41
CA GLU A 28 18.54 3.13 6.46
C GLU A 28 17.07 3.53 6.69
N LEU A 29 16.20 3.34 5.69
CA LEU A 29 14.74 3.50 5.80
C LEU A 29 14.07 2.33 6.55
N GLY A 30 14.84 1.32 6.94
CA GLY A 30 14.38 0.23 7.80
C GLY A 30 13.99 -1.03 7.04
N ASP A 31 14.86 -1.53 6.17
CA ASP A 31 14.74 -2.76 5.36
C ASP A 31 14.58 -4.08 6.12
N LYS A 32 14.29 -4.03 7.41
CA LYS A 32 14.00 -5.24 8.20
C LYS A 32 12.59 -5.77 7.98
N VAL A 33 11.86 -5.30 6.97
CA VAL A 33 10.52 -5.80 6.61
C VAL A 33 10.55 -6.25 5.19
N ASP A 34 9.88 -7.38 4.95
CA ASP A 34 9.75 -7.90 3.62
C ASP A 34 8.82 -6.97 2.82
N LEU A 35 9.41 -6.00 2.13
CA LEU A 35 8.78 -5.24 1.04
C LEU A 35 7.94 -6.15 0.13
N TYR A 36 8.34 -7.41 0.05
CA TYR A 36 7.54 -8.43 -0.58
C TYR A 36 6.13 -8.57 0.00
N ALA A 37 5.93 -8.62 1.32
CA ALA A 37 4.60 -8.77 1.93
C ALA A 37 3.68 -7.59 1.55
N PHE A 38 4.20 -6.36 1.62
CA PHE A 38 3.50 -5.17 1.13
C PHE A 38 3.13 -5.32 -0.35
N LYS A 39 4.11 -5.69 -1.19
CA LYS A 39 3.91 -5.91 -2.62
C LYS A 39 2.97 -7.06 -2.95
N GLN A 40 2.95 -8.11 -2.13
CA GLN A 40 2.02 -9.23 -2.28
C GLN A 40 0.60 -8.73 -2.10
N LEU A 41 0.33 -7.99 -1.02
CA LEU A 41 -0.97 -7.38 -0.79
C LEU A 41 -1.34 -6.45 -1.96
N GLN A 42 -0.46 -5.50 -2.30
CA GLN A 42 -0.68 -4.56 -3.40
C GLN A 42 -0.94 -5.26 -4.74
N SER A 43 -0.12 -6.24 -5.10
CA SER A 43 -0.28 -7.03 -6.34
C SER A 43 -1.55 -7.87 -6.33
N SER A 44 -1.89 -8.48 -5.20
CA SER A 44 -3.12 -9.28 -5.07
C SER A 44 -4.35 -8.43 -5.30
N ILE A 45 -4.38 -7.25 -4.70
CA ILE A 45 -5.43 -6.26 -4.87
C ILE A 45 -5.49 -5.78 -6.32
N PHE A 46 -4.34 -5.40 -6.89
CA PHE A 46 -4.26 -4.93 -8.27
C PHE A 46 -4.72 -5.98 -9.30
N LEU A 47 -4.35 -7.25 -9.10
CA LEU A 47 -4.75 -8.37 -9.96
C LEU A 47 -6.24 -8.75 -9.79
N TYR A 48 -6.84 -8.45 -8.64
CA TYR A 48 -8.24 -8.79 -8.36
C TYR A 48 -9.19 -7.67 -8.75
N ASP A 49 -8.98 -6.47 -8.20
CA ASP A 49 -9.79 -5.28 -8.46
C ASP A 49 -8.92 -4.02 -8.33
N PRO A 50 -8.36 -3.51 -9.44
CA PRO A 50 -7.50 -2.34 -9.40
C PRO A 50 -8.23 -1.09 -8.89
N THR A 51 -9.56 -1.04 -8.94
CA THR A 51 -10.33 0.13 -8.44
C THR A 51 -10.11 0.39 -6.96
N LEU A 52 -9.69 -0.62 -6.19
CA LEU A 52 -9.32 -0.47 -4.79
C LEU A 52 -8.13 0.47 -4.60
N LEU A 53 -7.20 0.56 -5.55
CA LEU A 53 -6.06 1.48 -5.45
C LEU A 53 -6.49 2.95 -5.55
N VAL A 54 -7.59 3.24 -6.24
CA VAL A 54 -8.21 4.58 -6.26
C VAL A 54 -8.70 4.97 -4.86
N ASP A 55 -9.22 4.00 -4.12
CA ASP A 55 -9.66 4.22 -2.75
C ASP A 55 -8.47 4.51 -1.83
N THR A 56 -7.37 3.77 -1.98
CA THR A 56 -6.11 4.08 -1.29
C THR A 56 -5.66 5.52 -1.51
N TYR A 57 -5.61 5.98 -2.76
CA TYR A 57 -5.27 7.37 -3.09
C TYR A 57 -6.17 8.36 -2.34
N ARG A 58 -7.49 8.15 -2.44
CA ARG A 58 -8.51 9.07 -1.89
C ARG A 58 -8.44 9.13 -0.37
N GLN A 59 -8.41 7.98 0.29
CA GLN A 59 -8.40 7.90 1.75
C GLN A 59 -7.10 8.46 2.33
N THR A 60 -5.98 8.15 1.69
CA THR A 60 -4.67 8.68 2.10
C THR A 60 -4.59 10.19 1.93
N ARG A 61 -5.04 10.71 0.78
CA ARG A 61 -5.14 12.16 0.53
C ARG A 61 -6.01 12.83 1.57
N GLN A 62 -7.20 12.29 1.85
CA GLN A 62 -8.15 12.87 2.78
C GLN A 62 -7.60 12.91 4.21
N ALA A 63 -7.01 11.82 4.69
CA ALA A 63 -6.42 11.75 6.03
C ALA A 63 -5.32 12.81 6.22
N LEU A 64 -4.41 12.91 5.25
CA LEU A 64 -3.31 13.90 5.31
C LEU A 64 -3.79 15.33 5.04
N HIS A 65 -4.82 15.51 4.22
CA HIS A 65 -5.39 16.83 3.94
C HIS A 65 -5.92 17.49 5.22
N SER A 66 -6.71 16.77 6.02
CA SER A 66 -7.25 17.28 7.27
C SER A 66 -6.14 17.70 8.24
N GLU A 67 -5.10 16.88 8.39
CA GLU A 67 -3.95 17.17 9.25
C GLU A 67 -3.16 18.39 8.78
N VAL A 68 -2.85 18.46 7.48
CA VAL A 68 -2.04 19.55 6.91
C VAL A 68 -2.80 20.87 6.92
N THR A 69 -4.10 20.84 6.61
CA THR A 69 -4.96 22.03 6.68
C THR A 69 -5.03 22.55 8.11
N HIS A 70 -5.30 21.68 9.09
CA HIS A 70 -5.34 22.07 10.49
C HIS A 70 -4.01 22.68 10.98
N TRP A 71 -2.88 22.05 10.63
CA TRP A 71 -1.56 22.58 10.96
C TRP A 71 -1.30 23.93 10.29
N SER A 72 -1.61 24.06 8.99
CA SER A 72 -1.38 25.29 8.22
C SER A 72 -2.20 26.46 8.74
N GLU A 73 -3.45 26.21 9.18
CA GLU A 73 -4.30 27.22 9.81
C GLU A 73 -3.72 27.65 11.15
N LYS A 74 -3.30 26.69 11.99
CA LYS A 74 -2.70 26.96 13.30
C LYS A 74 -1.42 27.77 13.22
N THR A 75 -0.62 27.57 12.17
CA THR A 75 0.66 28.29 11.97
C THR A 75 0.52 29.55 11.11
N GLY A 76 -0.68 29.86 10.61
CA GLY A 76 -0.90 30.99 9.69
C GLY A 76 -0.33 30.80 8.29
N LEU A 77 0.14 29.60 7.94
CA LEU A 77 0.69 29.29 6.61
C LEU A 77 -0.39 29.13 5.53
N SER A 78 -1.65 28.92 5.93
CA SER A 78 -2.77 28.82 4.99
C SER A 78 -2.93 30.07 4.13
N GLU A 79 -2.77 31.28 4.70
CA GLU A 79 -2.87 32.53 3.94
C GLU A 79 -1.67 32.70 3.01
N PHE A 80 -0.46 32.36 3.50
CA PHE A 80 0.75 32.41 2.68
C PHE A 80 0.61 31.59 1.39
N TYR A 81 0.18 30.33 1.47
CA TYR A 81 0.07 29.49 0.27
C TYR A 81 -1.11 29.87 -0.64
N LYS A 82 -2.18 30.47 -0.10
CA LYS A 82 -3.35 30.88 -0.88
C LYS A 82 -3.14 32.21 -1.61
N GLN A 83 -2.44 33.15 -0.99
CA GLN A 83 -2.29 34.53 -1.45
C GLN A 83 -0.82 34.83 -1.77
N ASP A 84 0.02 34.93 -0.75
CA ASP A 84 1.39 35.44 -0.85
C ASP A 84 2.26 34.64 -1.83
N PHE A 85 2.11 33.31 -1.85
CA PHE A 85 2.88 32.43 -2.74
C PHE A 85 2.67 32.77 -4.22
N LYS A 86 1.46 33.20 -4.60
CA LYS A 86 1.15 33.59 -5.99
C LYS A 86 1.86 34.87 -6.42
N GLU A 87 2.17 35.73 -5.47
CA GLU A 87 2.85 37.01 -5.71
C GLU A 87 4.38 36.87 -5.79
N LEU A 88 4.91 35.69 -5.44
CA LEU A 88 6.35 35.41 -5.55
C LEU A 88 6.78 35.33 -7.02
N THR A 89 8.04 35.72 -7.28
CA THR A 89 8.67 35.48 -8.57
C THR A 89 8.89 33.96 -8.78
N PRO A 90 8.99 33.48 -10.03
CA PRO A 90 9.21 32.06 -10.31
C PRO A 90 10.40 31.46 -9.54
N GLU A 91 11.51 32.18 -9.42
CA GLU A 91 12.70 31.72 -8.70
C GLU A 91 12.45 31.58 -7.20
N LYS A 92 11.66 32.49 -6.63
CA LYS A 92 11.27 32.42 -5.22
C LYS A 92 10.28 31.29 -4.96
N LYS A 93 9.32 31.08 -5.88
CA LYS A 93 8.40 29.93 -5.82
C LYS A 93 9.18 28.63 -5.84
N GLU A 94 10.09 28.45 -6.79
CA GLU A 94 10.92 27.25 -6.91
C GLU A 94 11.79 27.04 -5.66
N SER A 95 12.45 28.09 -5.15
CA SER A 95 13.24 28.00 -3.91
C SER A 95 12.39 27.60 -2.71
N HIS A 96 11.17 28.12 -2.59
CA HIS A 96 10.26 27.78 -1.50
C HIS A 96 9.74 26.35 -1.63
N LEU A 97 9.37 25.94 -2.84
CA LEU A 97 8.95 24.58 -3.14
C LEU A 97 10.08 23.58 -2.88
N LYS A 98 11.33 23.95 -3.13
CA LYS A 98 12.48 23.10 -2.83
C LYS A 98 12.59 22.83 -1.34
N VAL A 99 12.51 23.87 -0.50
CA VAL A 99 12.49 23.73 0.96
C VAL A 99 11.29 22.87 1.41
N LEU A 100 10.10 23.16 0.89
CA LEU A 100 8.90 22.40 1.18
C LEU A 100 9.06 20.90 0.88
N VAL A 101 9.56 20.57 -0.31
CA VAL A 101 9.66 19.19 -0.76
C VAL A 101 10.85 18.48 -0.12
N GLU A 102 12.05 19.05 -0.22
CA GLU A 102 13.30 18.37 0.17
C GLU A 102 13.53 18.36 1.69
N GLU A 103 13.03 19.35 2.43
CA GLU A 103 13.22 19.44 3.89
C GLU A 103 11.99 18.99 4.68
N HIS A 104 10.77 19.30 4.24
CA HIS A 104 9.57 18.94 4.99
C HIS A 104 8.95 17.63 4.51
N VAL A 105 8.51 17.57 3.24
CA VAL A 105 7.82 16.39 2.69
C VAL A 105 8.73 15.16 2.69
N ASN A 106 9.97 15.31 2.26
CA ASN A 106 10.96 14.23 2.23
C ASN A 106 11.21 13.66 3.63
N GLN A 107 11.26 14.48 4.67
CA GLN A 107 11.44 14.00 6.05
C GLN A 107 10.25 13.15 6.51
N ILE A 108 9.02 13.53 6.16
CA ILE A 108 7.82 12.74 6.46
C ILE A 108 7.87 11.40 5.72
N ILE A 109 8.12 11.42 4.40
CA ILE A 109 8.17 10.23 3.56
C ILE A 109 9.27 9.26 4.02
N LYS A 110 10.47 9.77 4.34
CA LYS A 110 11.58 8.96 4.87
C LYS A 110 11.22 8.32 6.21
N LYS A 111 10.60 9.07 7.13
CA LYS A 111 10.19 8.55 8.45
C LYS A 111 9.10 7.49 8.36
N MET A 112 8.27 7.55 7.34
CA MET A 112 7.28 6.52 7.04
C MET A 112 7.87 5.33 6.25
N GLY A 113 9.16 5.36 5.88
CA GLY A 113 9.80 4.32 5.09
C GLY A 113 9.23 4.21 3.67
N LEU A 114 8.75 5.32 3.12
CA LEU A 114 8.00 5.35 1.85
C LEU A 114 8.86 5.68 0.64
N GLY A 115 10.06 6.23 0.86
CA GLY A 115 11.01 6.60 -0.20
C GLY A 115 11.80 7.86 0.15
N VAL A 116 12.42 8.44 -0.88
CA VAL A 116 13.19 9.69 -0.79
C VAL A 116 12.65 10.66 -1.84
N ALA A 117 12.02 11.75 -1.39
CA ALA A 117 11.39 12.73 -2.25
C ALA A 117 12.32 13.93 -2.54
N LYS A 118 12.27 14.42 -3.77
CA LYS A 118 13.02 15.58 -4.23
C LYS A 118 12.18 16.41 -5.20
N LEU A 119 12.36 17.73 -5.18
CA LEU A 119 11.79 18.58 -6.22
C LEU A 119 12.53 18.30 -7.54
N ASN A 120 11.78 17.91 -8.58
CA ASN A 120 12.32 17.72 -9.92
C ASN A 120 12.21 19.03 -10.71
N ARG A 121 11.00 19.61 -10.79
CA ARG A 121 10.72 20.84 -11.54
C ARG A 121 9.48 21.55 -11.01
N TYR A 122 9.44 22.88 -11.16
CA TYR A 122 8.22 23.67 -11.08
C TYR A 122 7.92 24.32 -12.44
N ASP A 123 6.65 24.30 -12.85
CA ASP A 123 6.15 24.94 -14.06
C ASP A 123 5.19 26.07 -13.66
N ASP A 124 5.64 27.31 -13.80
CA ASP A 124 4.89 28.51 -13.37
C ASP A 124 3.66 28.78 -14.24
N GLU A 125 3.68 28.36 -15.52
CA GLU A 125 2.57 28.59 -16.46
C GLU A 125 1.36 27.71 -16.11
N THR A 126 1.62 26.45 -15.76
CA THR A 126 0.59 25.46 -15.43
C THR A 126 0.36 25.30 -13.93
N GLU A 127 1.14 26.01 -13.11
CA GLU A 127 1.22 25.84 -11.66
C GLU A 127 1.46 24.37 -11.23
N GLN A 128 2.26 23.62 -12.00
CA GLN A 128 2.52 22.21 -11.73
C GLN A 128 3.89 21.99 -11.08
N ILE A 129 3.92 21.11 -10.07
CA ILE A 129 5.12 20.65 -9.38
C ILE A 129 5.38 19.21 -9.80
N LYS A 130 6.59 18.93 -10.28
CA LYS A 130 7.09 17.57 -10.47
C LYS A 130 7.95 17.18 -9.29
N ILE A 131 7.60 16.09 -8.63
CA ILE A 131 8.34 15.51 -7.51
C ILE A 131 8.86 14.14 -7.91
N GLU A 132 10.15 13.96 -7.77
CA GLU A 132 10.84 12.68 -7.92
C GLU A 132 10.81 11.95 -6.59
N VAL A 133 10.38 10.69 -6.57
CA VAL A 133 10.47 9.82 -5.41
C VAL A 133 11.31 8.60 -5.75
N ARG A 134 12.51 8.56 -5.19
CA ARG A 134 13.39 7.38 -5.24
C ARG A 134 12.95 6.36 -4.20
N GLU A 135 13.22 5.10 -4.49
CA GLU A 135 12.98 4.00 -3.56
C GLU A 135 11.54 3.95 -3.03
N SER A 136 10.57 4.35 -3.87
CA SER A 136 9.15 4.28 -3.55
C SER A 136 8.78 2.88 -3.08
N VAL A 137 8.21 2.75 -1.87
CA VAL A 137 7.83 1.45 -1.29
C VAL A 137 6.92 0.64 -2.20
N GLU A 138 6.08 1.31 -3.00
CA GLU A 138 5.15 0.70 -3.94
C GLU A 138 5.86 0.15 -5.18
N ALA A 139 6.86 0.85 -5.72
CA ALA A 139 7.48 0.48 -7.01
C ALA A 139 8.91 -0.09 -6.91
N PHE A 140 9.55 -0.04 -5.74
CA PHE A 140 10.94 -0.45 -5.57
C PHE A 140 11.15 -1.94 -5.87
N ASN A 141 12.02 -2.28 -6.82
CA ASN A 141 12.21 -3.65 -7.33
C ASN A 141 10.91 -4.30 -7.84
N SER A 142 10.01 -3.52 -8.45
CA SER A 142 8.82 -4.05 -9.15
C SER A 142 9.19 -4.45 -10.57
N SER A 143 8.54 -5.50 -11.08
CA SER A 143 8.54 -5.82 -12.50
C SER A 143 7.97 -4.67 -13.33
N ASN A 144 8.34 -4.61 -14.60
CA ASN A 144 7.70 -3.67 -15.54
C ASN A 144 6.30 -4.18 -15.90
N ILE A 145 5.29 -3.59 -15.28
CA ILE A 145 3.86 -3.87 -15.50
C ILE A 145 3.23 -2.87 -16.48
N LYS A 146 4.01 -1.91 -17.00
CA LYS A 146 3.61 -0.89 -17.98
C LYS A 146 2.45 0.01 -17.53
N ARG A 147 2.22 0.15 -16.22
CA ARG A 147 1.13 0.97 -15.67
C ARG A 147 1.53 1.71 -14.39
N PRO A 148 0.82 2.81 -14.05
CA PRO A 148 0.92 3.44 -12.75
C PRO A 148 0.65 2.45 -11.62
N TYR A 149 1.44 2.55 -10.56
CA TYR A 149 1.46 1.60 -9.46
C TYR A 149 1.48 2.29 -8.09
N CYS A 150 1.97 3.54 -7.99
CA CYS A 150 2.16 4.24 -6.72
C CYS A 150 0.97 5.14 -6.32
N PHE A 151 -0.19 4.54 -6.01
CA PHE A 151 -1.41 5.27 -5.67
C PHE A 151 -1.38 5.85 -4.25
N MET A 152 -0.78 5.13 -3.30
CA MET A 152 -0.63 5.63 -1.94
C MET A 152 0.31 6.84 -1.93
N MET A 153 1.46 6.77 -2.62
CA MET A 153 2.41 7.89 -2.75
C MET A 153 1.75 9.10 -3.41
N SER A 154 1.00 8.91 -4.50
CA SER A 154 0.22 10.00 -5.12
C SER A 154 -0.74 10.64 -4.11
N GLY A 155 -1.42 9.82 -3.29
CA GLY A 155 -2.32 10.30 -2.24
C GLY A 155 -1.58 11.08 -1.16
N ILE A 156 -0.40 10.61 -0.76
CA ILE A 156 0.48 11.27 0.22
C ILE A 156 0.93 12.62 -0.30
N LEU A 157 1.41 12.70 -1.53
CA LEU A 157 1.89 13.94 -2.13
C LEU A 157 0.75 14.94 -2.33
N ALA A 158 -0.43 14.48 -2.77
CA ALA A 158 -1.63 15.32 -2.83
C ALA A 158 -2.06 15.82 -1.45
N GLY A 159 -2.00 14.98 -0.42
CA GLY A 159 -2.34 15.33 0.95
C GLY A 159 -1.33 16.26 1.62
N LEU A 160 -0.03 16.03 1.42
CA LEU A 160 1.03 16.84 2.01
C LEU A 160 1.23 18.16 1.26
N VAL A 161 1.45 18.10 -0.06
CA VAL A 161 1.74 19.29 -0.87
C VAL A 161 0.43 19.94 -1.29
N GLY A 162 -0.48 19.17 -1.89
CA GLY A 162 -1.65 19.75 -2.55
C GLY A 162 -2.65 20.44 -1.63
N SER A 163 -2.75 19.99 -0.37
CA SER A 163 -3.60 20.63 0.65
C SER A 163 -3.19 22.07 0.96
N ARG A 164 -1.91 22.40 0.78
CA ARG A 164 -1.40 23.77 1.00
C ARG A 164 -1.91 24.73 -0.07
N PHE A 165 -2.19 24.24 -1.28
CA PHE A 165 -2.56 25.06 -2.44
C PHE A 165 -4.05 24.97 -2.82
N GLY A 166 -4.92 24.55 -1.89
CA GLY A 166 -6.37 24.53 -2.13
C GLY A 166 -6.83 23.33 -2.95
N GLU A 167 -6.52 22.12 -2.46
CA GLU A 167 -6.97 20.84 -3.01
C GLU A 167 -6.35 20.44 -4.36
N TRP A 168 -5.09 20.79 -4.59
CA TRP A 168 -4.35 20.22 -5.71
C TRP A 168 -4.36 18.69 -5.65
N ILE A 169 -4.36 18.07 -6.83
CA ILE A 169 -4.35 16.62 -6.98
C ILE A 169 -2.95 16.18 -7.40
N SER A 170 -2.67 14.89 -7.26
CA SER A 170 -1.42 14.30 -7.74
C SER A 170 -1.70 13.05 -8.55
N TYR A 171 -0.85 12.77 -9.54
CA TYR A 171 -0.79 11.48 -10.21
C TYR A 171 0.65 11.11 -10.57
N GLU A 172 0.90 9.82 -10.76
CA GLU A 172 2.18 9.28 -11.21
C GLU A 172 2.32 9.40 -12.73
N GLU A 173 3.31 10.17 -13.17
CA GLU A 173 3.64 10.38 -14.59
C GLU A 173 4.69 9.37 -15.08
N GLU A 174 5.68 9.06 -14.25
CA GLU A 174 6.69 8.04 -14.53
C GLU A 174 6.80 7.09 -13.33
N CYS A 175 7.09 5.81 -13.60
CA CYS A 175 7.20 4.79 -12.57
C CYS A 175 8.33 3.80 -12.87
N ILE A 176 8.99 3.30 -11.83
CA ILE A 176 9.89 2.14 -11.94
C ILE A 176 9.14 0.93 -12.51
N ALA A 177 7.88 0.74 -12.10
CA ALA A 177 7.01 -0.33 -12.60
C ALA A 177 6.56 -0.12 -14.06
N THR A 178 6.87 1.01 -14.71
CA THR A 178 6.68 1.22 -16.16
C THR A 178 8.01 1.15 -16.94
N GLY A 179 9.12 0.87 -16.26
CA GLY A 179 10.46 0.76 -16.86
C GLY A 179 11.31 2.03 -16.76
N ASN A 180 10.87 3.04 -16.01
CA ASN A 180 11.68 4.23 -15.72
C ASN A 180 12.65 3.96 -14.58
N GLN A 181 13.63 4.86 -14.37
CA GLN A 181 14.60 4.72 -13.28
C GLN A 181 14.02 5.14 -11.92
N GLU A 182 13.01 5.99 -11.93
CA GLU A 182 12.43 6.62 -10.76
C GLU A 182 10.93 6.85 -10.95
N CYS A 183 10.25 7.19 -9.85
CA CYS A 183 8.85 7.58 -9.90
C CYS A 183 8.73 9.10 -9.92
N ILE A 184 8.12 9.67 -10.96
CA ILE A 184 7.86 11.10 -11.07
C ILE A 184 6.37 11.34 -10.88
N PHE A 185 6.03 12.24 -9.96
CA PHE A 185 4.65 12.62 -9.65
C PHE A 185 4.42 14.07 -10.03
N THR A 186 3.35 14.31 -10.77
CA THR A 186 2.87 15.67 -11.07
C THR A 186 1.79 16.05 -10.06
N ILE A 187 1.90 17.26 -9.51
CA ILE A 187 0.98 17.83 -8.53
C ILE A 187 0.59 19.22 -9.01
N GLY A 188 -0.69 19.53 -9.03
CA GLY A 188 -1.16 20.83 -9.50
C GLY A 188 -2.66 21.01 -9.33
N PRO A 189 -3.21 22.15 -9.79
CA PRO A 189 -4.64 22.35 -9.76
C PRO A 189 -5.37 21.28 -10.58
N GLU A 190 -6.57 20.89 -10.14
CA GLU A 190 -7.27 19.70 -10.65
C GLU A 190 -7.46 19.73 -12.16
N LYS A 191 -7.87 20.87 -12.72
CA LYS A 191 -8.21 21.00 -14.13
C LYS A 191 -6.98 20.77 -15.03
N GLU A 192 -5.90 21.50 -14.76
CA GLU A 192 -4.64 21.46 -15.51
C GLU A 192 -3.99 20.07 -15.39
N THR A 193 -4.03 19.48 -14.19
CA THR A 193 -3.49 18.15 -13.93
C THR A 193 -4.27 17.06 -14.67
N ILE A 194 -5.61 17.16 -14.73
CA ILE A 194 -6.45 16.24 -15.49
C ILE A 194 -6.22 16.37 -17.00
N GLU A 195 -6.02 17.58 -17.51
CA GLU A 195 -5.71 17.82 -18.93
C GLU A 195 -4.37 17.20 -19.31
N HIS A 196 -3.35 17.34 -18.47
CA HIS A 196 -2.04 16.71 -18.68
C HIS A 196 -2.09 15.18 -18.55
N MET A 197 -2.84 14.65 -17.58
CA MET A 197 -3.04 13.21 -17.46
C MET A 197 -3.69 12.62 -18.72
N ARG A 198 -4.64 13.33 -19.35
CA ARG A 198 -5.30 12.88 -20.60
C ARG A 198 -4.36 12.84 -21.80
N SER A 199 -3.48 13.82 -21.96
CA SER A 199 -2.51 13.82 -23.06
C SER A 199 -1.50 12.68 -22.90
N TYR A 200 -1.15 12.35 -21.66
CA TYR A 200 -0.25 11.25 -21.35
C TYR A 200 -0.88 9.87 -21.57
N THR A 201 -2.17 9.72 -21.22
CA THR A 201 -2.88 8.43 -21.24
C THR A 201 -3.61 8.11 -22.56
N ASP A 202 -3.41 8.95 -23.60
CA ASP A 202 -4.10 8.87 -24.91
C ASP A 202 -5.64 8.76 -24.78
N LEU A 203 -6.23 9.43 -23.78
CA LEU A 203 -7.66 9.39 -23.54
C LEU A 203 -8.41 10.40 -24.42
N SER A 204 -9.41 9.93 -25.18
CA SER A 204 -10.23 10.78 -26.05
C SER A 204 -10.89 11.96 -25.31
N PRO A 205 -10.89 13.20 -25.88
CA PRO A 205 -11.45 14.40 -25.24
C PRO A 205 -12.95 14.36 -24.91
N ARG A 206 -13.73 13.45 -25.52
CA ARG A 206 -15.21 13.48 -25.50
C ARG A 206 -15.87 12.92 -24.24
N PHE A 207 -15.11 12.47 -23.23
CA PHE A 207 -15.68 11.92 -22.00
C PHE A 207 -15.59 12.89 -20.82
N SER A 208 -16.73 13.51 -20.49
CA SER A 208 -16.92 14.38 -19.32
C SER A 208 -17.63 13.62 -18.19
N PHE A 209 -16.88 12.94 -17.34
CA PHE A 209 -17.31 12.50 -16.00
C PHE A 209 -16.23 12.89 -14.97
N GLY A 210 -16.58 13.08 -13.68
CA GLY A 210 -15.63 13.51 -12.63
C GLY A 210 -14.45 12.53 -12.44
N PHE A 211 -13.38 13.00 -11.77
CA PHE A 211 -12.12 12.26 -11.59
C PHE A 211 -12.31 10.80 -11.13
N LYS A 212 -13.26 10.55 -10.19
CA LYS A 212 -13.63 9.20 -9.71
C LYS A 212 -14.03 8.25 -10.85
N GLY A 213 -14.92 8.70 -11.74
CA GLY A 213 -15.36 7.89 -12.88
C GLY A 213 -14.24 7.67 -13.90
N ARG A 214 -13.29 8.61 -14.01
CA ARG A 214 -12.16 8.50 -14.95
C ARG A 214 -11.07 7.56 -14.45
N LEU A 215 -10.65 7.65 -13.19
CA LEU A 215 -9.62 6.76 -12.64
C LEU A 215 -10.11 5.31 -12.60
N SER A 216 -11.35 5.08 -12.16
CA SER A 216 -11.97 3.75 -12.19
C SER A 216 -12.15 3.23 -13.62
N LYS A 217 -12.43 4.10 -14.61
CA LYS A 217 -12.50 3.69 -16.02
C LYS A 217 -11.13 3.45 -16.65
N MET A 218 -10.11 4.23 -16.32
CA MET A 218 -8.71 3.93 -16.70
C MET A 218 -8.27 2.55 -16.21
N MET A 219 -8.76 2.15 -15.03
CA MET A 219 -8.52 0.82 -14.45
C MET A 219 -9.47 -0.27 -14.94
N ALA A 220 -10.60 0.08 -15.56
CA ALA A 220 -11.58 -0.89 -16.07
C ALA A 220 -11.45 -1.12 -17.58
N ASP A 221 -11.13 -0.09 -18.36
CA ASP A 221 -10.78 -0.19 -19.79
C ASP A 221 -9.46 -0.97 -19.98
N SER A 222 -8.65 -1.09 -18.92
CA SER A 222 -7.50 -2.00 -18.82
C SER A 222 -7.88 -3.49 -18.65
N GLY A 223 -9.15 -3.82 -18.86
CA GLY A 223 -9.70 -5.18 -18.76
C GLY A 223 -9.61 -5.98 -20.06
N GLU A 224 -9.37 -5.33 -21.21
CA GLU A 224 -9.26 -6.03 -22.49
C GLU A 224 -7.79 -6.21 -22.92
N ARG A 225 -7.25 -7.41 -22.64
CA ARG A 225 -5.98 -7.98 -23.17
C ARG A 225 -4.65 -7.51 -22.55
N GLU A 226 -4.59 -7.27 -21.24
CA GLU A 226 -3.31 -6.91 -20.62
C GLU A 226 -2.58 -8.06 -19.95
N ASP A 227 -1.26 -8.06 -20.17
CA ASP A 227 -0.35 -9.10 -19.74
C ASP A 227 0.13 -8.84 -18.31
N TYR A 228 -0.52 -9.48 -17.34
CA TYR A 228 -0.12 -9.45 -15.93
C TYR A 228 0.97 -10.49 -15.60
N SER A 229 1.51 -11.20 -16.60
CA SER A 229 2.59 -12.18 -16.39
C SER A 229 3.79 -11.60 -15.64
N PRO A 230 4.25 -10.36 -15.85
CA PRO A 230 5.37 -9.80 -15.10
C PRO A 230 5.14 -9.74 -13.58
N ILE A 231 3.91 -9.46 -13.14
CA ILE A 231 3.54 -9.48 -11.72
C ILE A 231 3.53 -10.93 -11.22
N LEU A 232 2.89 -11.83 -11.96
CA LEU A 232 2.79 -13.23 -11.59
C LEU A 232 4.18 -13.90 -11.50
N GLU A 233 5.08 -13.57 -12.42
CA GLU A 233 6.48 -14.00 -12.41
C GLU A 233 7.23 -13.43 -11.20
N GLU A 234 7.05 -12.14 -10.87
CA GLU A 234 7.63 -11.53 -9.67
C GLU A 234 7.20 -12.26 -8.39
N ILE A 235 5.89 -12.46 -8.23
CA ILE A 235 5.28 -13.19 -7.10
C ILE A 235 5.87 -14.61 -7.02
N THR A 236 5.92 -15.30 -8.16
CA THR A 236 6.42 -16.68 -8.21
C THR A 236 7.89 -16.75 -7.82
N ASN A 237 8.76 -15.96 -8.45
CA ASN A 237 10.20 -15.98 -8.22
C ASN A 237 10.56 -15.62 -6.77
N LYS A 238 9.87 -14.64 -6.19
CA LYS A 238 10.10 -14.26 -4.79
C LYS A 238 9.56 -15.32 -3.82
N THR A 239 8.38 -15.91 -4.07
CA THR A 239 7.88 -17.07 -3.30
C THR A 239 8.91 -18.21 -3.31
N LEU A 240 9.39 -18.58 -4.50
CA LEU A 240 10.41 -19.62 -4.66
C LEU A 240 11.72 -19.27 -3.94
N THR A 241 12.09 -18.00 -3.89
CA THR A 241 13.27 -17.55 -3.14
C THR A 241 13.09 -17.70 -1.63
N VAL A 242 11.91 -17.36 -1.11
CA VAL A 242 11.58 -17.46 0.33
C VAL A 242 11.54 -18.91 0.79
N VAL A 243 10.95 -19.78 -0.03
CA VAL A 243 10.79 -21.22 0.27
C VAL A 243 12.06 -22.02 -0.05
N GLY A 244 12.75 -21.69 -1.13
CA GLY A 244 13.90 -22.44 -1.65
C GLY A 244 15.26 -22.10 -1.02
N ARG A 245 15.44 -20.90 -0.45
CA ARG A 245 16.62 -20.62 0.39
C ARG A 245 16.47 -21.42 1.69
N ASP A 246 17.49 -22.23 2.01
CA ASP A 246 17.56 -23.08 3.20
C ASP A 246 16.84 -22.38 4.37
N LEU A 247 15.77 -23.00 4.88
CA LEU A 247 14.91 -22.48 5.94
C LEU A 247 15.69 -22.14 7.23
N LYS A 248 16.98 -22.50 7.26
CA LYS A 248 17.96 -22.26 8.32
C LYS A 248 18.71 -20.92 8.27
N SER A 249 18.45 -20.02 7.30
CA SER A 249 19.25 -18.79 7.14
C SER A 249 18.70 -17.58 7.91
N THR A 250 19.60 -17.04 8.78
CA THR A 250 19.58 -15.80 9.58
C THR A 250 18.31 -15.47 10.39
N PRO A 251 18.41 -15.32 11.73
CA PRO A 251 17.30 -14.82 12.54
C PRO A 251 16.94 -13.41 12.06
N ARG A 252 15.73 -13.27 11.52
CA ARG A 252 15.10 -11.98 11.25
C ARG A 252 14.30 -11.57 12.49
N PRO A 253 14.05 -10.27 12.71
CA PRO A 253 12.99 -9.84 13.60
C PRO A 253 11.68 -10.55 13.24
N GLU A 254 10.92 -10.99 14.25
CA GLU A 254 9.70 -11.79 14.08
C GLU A 254 8.59 -10.98 13.38
N LEU A 255 8.47 -9.72 13.77
CA LEU A 255 7.84 -8.65 13.01
C LEU A 255 8.89 -7.78 12.35
N GLY A 256 8.59 -7.29 11.17
CA GLY A 256 9.42 -6.30 10.53
C GLY A 256 9.64 -5.00 11.36
N SER A 257 10.54 -4.09 10.94
CA SER A 257 10.65 -2.73 11.50
C SER A 257 9.28 -2.06 11.68
N GLU A 258 9.12 -1.37 12.81
CA GLU A 258 7.89 -0.67 13.18
C GLU A 258 7.37 0.21 12.05
N ILE A 259 8.27 0.97 11.44
CA ILE A 259 7.99 1.86 10.31
C ILE A 259 7.23 1.13 9.20
N THR A 260 7.65 -0.07 8.82
CA THR A 260 7.07 -0.72 7.65
C THR A 260 5.78 -1.47 7.94
N PHE A 261 5.64 -2.14 9.09
CA PHE A 261 4.34 -2.75 9.39
C PHE A 261 3.29 -1.66 9.58
N ARG A 262 3.63 -0.50 10.18
CA ARG A 262 2.74 0.67 10.24
C ARG A 262 2.39 1.19 8.86
N THR A 263 3.32 1.19 7.91
CA THR A 263 3.04 1.54 6.51
C THR A 263 2.12 0.52 5.83
N LEU A 264 2.31 -0.78 6.06
CA LEU A 264 1.41 -1.82 5.58
C LEU A 264 0.01 -1.66 6.20
N GLN A 265 -0.09 -1.34 7.50
CA GLN A 265 -1.36 -1.04 8.17
C GLN A 265 -2.05 0.18 7.57
N ARG A 266 -1.32 1.28 7.31
CA ARG A 266 -1.88 2.46 6.62
C ARG A 266 -2.46 2.09 5.26
N TYR A 267 -1.69 1.34 4.47
CA TYR A 267 -2.13 0.87 3.16
C TYR A 267 -3.36 -0.04 3.27
N TYR A 268 -3.34 -1.01 4.19
CA TYR A 268 -4.44 -1.94 4.42
C TYR A 268 -5.74 -1.25 4.88
N LEU A 269 -5.65 -0.41 5.92
CA LEU A 269 -6.80 0.32 6.46
C LEU A 269 -7.36 1.36 5.46
N SER A 270 -6.55 1.87 4.53
CA SER A 270 -7.03 2.77 3.48
C SER A 270 -8.10 2.13 2.59
N PHE A 271 -8.07 0.80 2.39
CA PHE A 271 -9.14 0.10 1.68
C PHE A 271 -10.42 0.05 2.51
N LEU A 272 -10.29 -0.17 3.81
CA LEU A 272 -11.44 -0.35 4.70
C LEU A 272 -12.15 0.97 5.01
N ALA A 273 -11.45 2.11 5.04
CA ALA A 273 -11.99 3.37 5.53
C ALA A 273 -13.23 3.89 4.77
N SER A 274 -13.35 3.67 3.46
CA SER A 274 -14.42 4.31 2.67
C SER A 274 -15.72 3.53 2.56
N ASP A 275 -15.64 2.20 2.54
CA ASP A 275 -16.79 1.28 2.52
C ASP A 275 -16.34 -0.04 3.14
N PRO A 276 -16.29 -0.14 4.49
CA PRO A 276 -15.77 -1.31 5.18
C PRO A 276 -16.48 -2.58 4.70
N LYS A 277 -17.81 -2.57 4.63
CA LYS A 277 -18.59 -3.77 4.29
C LYS A 277 -18.25 -4.32 2.91
N THR A 278 -18.22 -3.47 1.88
CA THR A 278 -17.90 -3.92 0.51
C THR A 278 -16.42 -4.29 0.38
N ASN A 279 -15.53 -3.47 0.96
CA ASN A 279 -14.10 -3.64 0.78
C ASN A 279 -13.51 -4.81 1.60
N ARG A 280 -14.12 -5.18 2.73
CA ARG A 280 -13.80 -6.43 3.45
C ARG A 280 -14.01 -7.65 2.57
N LYS A 281 -15.13 -7.72 1.86
CA LYS A 281 -15.39 -8.82 0.91
C LYS A 281 -14.36 -8.83 -0.22
N LYS A 282 -14.04 -7.66 -0.79
CA LYS A 282 -13.03 -7.59 -1.86
C LYS A 282 -11.63 -7.99 -1.38
N LEU A 283 -11.26 -7.62 -0.15
CA LEU A 283 -10.00 -8.04 0.47
C LEU A 283 -9.98 -9.55 0.72
N TYR A 284 -11.07 -10.12 1.21
CA TYR A 284 -11.22 -11.57 1.32
C TYR A 284 -11.04 -12.26 -0.03
N ASP A 285 -11.74 -11.82 -1.08
CA ASP A 285 -11.65 -12.43 -2.40
C ASP A 285 -10.24 -12.27 -3.02
N ALA A 286 -9.60 -11.11 -2.83
CA ALA A 286 -8.22 -10.88 -3.25
C ALA A 286 -7.25 -11.81 -2.51
N GLY A 287 -7.44 -11.97 -1.20
CA GLY A 287 -6.72 -12.93 -0.36
C GLY A 287 -6.91 -14.35 -0.86
N PHE A 288 -8.15 -14.76 -1.16
CA PHE A 288 -8.48 -16.09 -1.69
C PHE A 288 -7.75 -16.39 -2.98
N GLN A 289 -7.79 -15.47 -3.95
CA GLN A 289 -7.07 -15.64 -5.21
C GLN A 289 -5.55 -15.75 -4.98
N GLN A 290 -5.01 -14.97 -4.05
CA GLN A 290 -3.59 -15.04 -3.71
C GLN A 290 -3.22 -16.35 -3.02
N GLY A 291 -3.99 -16.79 -2.04
CA GLY A 291 -3.80 -18.05 -1.33
C GLY A 291 -3.85 -19.26 -2.28
N TYR A 292 -4.81 -19.26 -3.20
CA TYR A 292 -4.93 -20.29 -4.22
C TYR A 292 -3.70 -20.34 -5.14
N ARG A 293 -3.22 -19.17 -5.60
CA ARG A 293 -1.99 -19.06 -6.43
C ARG A 293 -0.76 -19.52 -5.68
N LEU A 294 -0.60 -19.10 -4.42
CA LEU A 294 0.49 -19.51 -3.56
C LEU A 294 0.52 -21.03 -3.41
N SER A 295 -0.60 -21.65 -3.07
CA SER A 295 -0.73 -23.10 -2.92
C SER A 295 -0.38 -23.85 -4.21
N ARG A 296 -0.76 -23.30 -5.37
CA ARG A 296 -0.34 -23.81 -6.70
C ARG A 296 1.18 -23.72 -6.93
N ILE A 297 1.82 -22.61 -6.56
CA ILE A 297 3.27 -22.44 -6.66
C ILE A 297 3.99 -23.45 -5.75
N LEU A 298 3.50 -23.61 -4.52
CA LEU A 298 4.04 -24.56 -3.54
C LEU A 298 3.91 -26.01 -4.05
N SER A 299 2.76 -26.38 -4.62
CA SER A 299 2.56 -27.70 -5.22
C SER A 299 3.51 -27.96 -6.38
N ALA A 300 3.80 -26.95 -7.22
CA ALA A 300 4.75 -27.08 -8.31
C ALA A 300 6.19 -27.40 -7.86
N ILE A 301 6.54 -27.12 -6.60
CA ILE A 301 7.84 -27.48 -5.99
C ILE A 301 7.76 -28.67 -5.02
N GLY A 302 6.67 -29.45 -5.08
CA GLY A 302 6.50 -30.68 -4.31
C GLY A 302 5.93 -30.49 -2.90
N ILE A 303 5.34 -29.33 -2.59
CA ILE A 303 4.55 -29.08 -1.38
C ILE A 303 3.08 -29.18 -1.79
N ASP A 304 2.58 -30.40 -1.94
CA ASP A 304 1.30 -30.71 -2.60
C ASP A 304 0.22 -31.26 -1.66
N ASN A 305 0.55 -31.43 -0.38
CA ASN A 305 -0.40 -31.89 0.62
C ASN A 305 -0.39 -31.04 1.89
N VAL A 306 -1.49 -31.14 2.62
CA VAL A 306 -1.76 -30.35 3.82
C VAL A 306 -0.68 -30.47 4.90
N TYR A 307 -0.06 -31.64 5.08
CA TYR A 307 0.93 -31.85 6.15
C TYR A 307 2.23 -31.11 5.85
N GLN A 308 2.61 -31.03 4.56
CA GLN A 308 3.75 -30.22 4.15
C GLN A 308 3.43 -28.72 4.28
N LEU A 309 2.21 -28.31 3.93
CA LEU A 309 1.76 -26.92 4.10
C LEU A 309 1.77 -26.50 5.58
N GLU A 310 1.25 -27.34 6.48
CA GLU A 310 1.29 -27.13 7.93
C GLU A 310 2.72 -26.88 8.45
N ARG A 311 3.74 -27.44 7.78
CA ARG A 311 5.16 -27.22 8.12
C ARG A 311 5.76 -25.98 7.45
N VAL A 312 5.39 -25.68 6.22
CA VAL A 312 6.02 -24.63 5.40
C VAL A 312 5.39 -23.26 5.65
N LEU A 313 4.08 -23.19 5.84
CA LEU A 313 3.37 -21.91 5.99
C LEU A 313 3.85 -21.13 7.23
N PRO A 314 4.01 -21.73 8.43
CA PRO A 314 4.54 -21.01 9.60
C PRO A 314 5.89 -20.34 9.35
N GLU A 315 6.81 -21.11 8.77
CA GLU A 315 8.15 -20.64 8.44
C GLU A 315 8.14 -19.53 7.40
N MET A 316 7.27 -19.64 6.41
CA MET A 316 7.09 -18.61 5.39
C MET A 316 6.49 -17.33 5.99
N TRP A 317 5.40 -17.42 6.77
CA TRP A 317 4.79 -16.25 7.43
C TRP A 317 5.79 -15.48 8.28
N ARG A 318 6.57 -16.21 9.09
CA ARG A 318 7.65 -15.64 9.91
C ARG A 318 8.72 -14.96 9.06
N LYS A 319 9.20 -15.62 8.00
CA LYS A 319 10.23 -15.03 7.12
C LYS A 319 9.76 -13.77 6.40
N LEU A 320 8.47 -13.73 6.05
CA LEU A 320 7.81 -12.59 5.41
C LEU A 320 7.50 -11.47 6.40
N GLY A 321 7.61 -11.70 7.72
CA GLY A 321 7.26 -10.74 8.75
C GLY A 321 5.77 -10.38 8.77
N ILE A 322 4.90 -11.33 8.38
CA ILE A 322 3.44 -11.14 8.36
C ILE A 322 2.82 -11.51 9.72
N GLY A 323 3.50 -12.33 10.51
CA GLY A 323 3.10 -12.75 11.85
C GLY A 323 3.65 -14.13 12.20
N LEU A 324 3.39 -14.58 13.42
CA LEU A 324 3.72 -15.92 13.90
C LEU A 324 2.49 -16.82 13.73
N LEU A 325 2.57 -17.71 12.74
CA LEU A 325 1.45 -18.53 12.32
C LEU A 325 1.49 -19.92 12.97
N ASN A 326 0.42 -20.29 13.65
CA ASN A 326 0.17 -21.64 14.16
C ASN A 326 -1.06 -22.25 13.48
N ILE A 327 -0.97 -23.52 13.08
CA ILE A 327 -2.06 -24.22 12.39
C ILE A 327 -2.44 -25.46 13.21
N TYR A 328 -3.70 -25.53 13.61
CA TYR A 328 -4.29 -26.64 14.36
C TYR A 328 -5.36 -27.32 13.54
N ARG A 329 -5.34 -28.65 13.54
CA ARG A 329 -6.42 -29.44 12.93
C ARG A 329 -7.47 -29.76 13.99
N GLU A 330 -8.67 -29.23 13.84
CA GLU A 330 -9.80 -29.49 14.75
C GLU A 330 -10.71 -30.63 14.24
N GLY A 331 -10.59 -30.99 12.96
CA GLY A 331 -11.35 -32.08 12.34
C GLY A 331 -10.75 -32.52 11.01
N TYR A 332 -11.44 -33.40 10.28
CA TYR A 332 -10.96 -33.85 8.97
C TYR A 332 -10.90 -32.72 7.93
N THR A 333 -11.87 -31.80 8.01
CA THR A 333 -12.11 -30.68 7.08
C THR A 333 -12.14 -29.32 7.79
N THR A 334 -11.64 -29.26 9.03
CA THR A 334 -11.67 -28.05 9.86
C THR A 334 -10.30 -27.76 10.45
N PHE A 335 -9.87 -26.52 10.29
CA PHE A 335 -8.61 -26.00 10.80
C PHE A 335 -8.86 -24.72 11.60
N ARG A 336 -8.09 -24.56 12.67
CA ARG A 336 -7.96 -23.31 13.39
C ARG A 336 -6.57 -22.77 13.13
N ILE A 337 -6.48 -21.52 12.73
CA ILE A 337 -5.24 -20.84 12.41
C ILE A 337 -5.10 -19.68 13.36
N GLU A 338 -4.01 -19.63 14.11
CA GLU A 338 -3.67 -18.52 15.00
C GLU A 338 -2.53 -17.73 14.35
N VAL A 339 -2.67 -16.41 14.33
CA VAL A 339 -1.65 -15.46 13.86
C VAL A 339 -1.37 -14.51 15.02
N GLU A 340 -0.33 -14.80 15.79
CA GLU A 340 0.21 -13.85 16.75
C GLU A 340 0.97 -12.77 15.98
N GLU A 341 1.01 -11.56 16.54
CA GLU A 341 1.75 -10.46 15.92
C GLU A 341 1.34 -10.21 14.45
N CYS A 342 0.04 -10.34 14.13
CA CYS A 342 -0.46 -10.17 12.77
C CYS A 342 -0.18 -8.74 12.27
N VAL A 343 0.57 -8.62 11.18
CA VAL A 343 1.04 -7.34 10.64
C VAL A 343 -0.09 -6.35 10.32
N TYR A 344 -1.29 -6.84 10.01
CA TYR A 344 -2.46 -6.02 9.68
C TYR A 344 -3.17 -5.43 10.89
N SER A 345 -3.07 -6.08 12.06
CA SER A 345 -3.90 -5.80 13.24
C SER A 345 -3.11 -5.59 14.53
N HIS A 346 -1.82 -5.91 14.55
CA HIS A 346 -0.97 -5.76 15.72
C HIS A 346 -0.91 -4.31 16.22
N GLU A 347 -1.09 -4.12 17.53
CA GLU A 347 -1.13 -2.82 18.20
C GLU A 347 -2.17 -1.83 17.64
N LEU A 348 -3.22 -2.33 16.99
CA LEU A 348 -4.41 -1.53 16.69
C LEU A 348 -5.45 -1.71 17.79
N ASN A 349 -6.31 -0.71 17.99
CA ASN A 349 -7.39 -0.73 18.99
C ASN A 349 -8.73 -0.39 18.33
N LEU A 350 -9.21 -1.34 17.55
CA LEU A 350 -10.42 -1.26 16.73
C LEU A 350 -11.64 -1.89 17.42
N GLU A 351 -12.83 -1.51 16.96
CA GLU A 351 -14.09 -2.10 17.45
C GLU A 351 -14.51 -3.35 16.67
N GLU A 352 -13.86 -3.62 15.55
CA GLU A 352 -14.18 -4.70 14.62
C GLU A 352 -12.95 -5.53 14.21
N GLU A 353 -13.23 -6.75 13.78
CA GLU A 353 -12.29 -7.65 13.13
C GLU A 353 -11.93 -7.12 11.73
N ILE A 354 -10.66 -7.19 11.33
CA ILE A 354 -10.18 -6.58 10.09
C ILE A 354 -9.34 -7.50 9.21
N CYS A 355 -8.96 -8.71 9.63
CA CYS A 355 -8.03 -9.57 8.90
C CYS A 355 -8.75 -10.44 7.84
N ASP A 356 -9.64 -9.83 7.05
CA ASP A 356 -10.38 -10.52 5.99
C ASP A 356 -9.45 -11.01 4.87
N TYR A 357 -8.36 -10.28 4.56
CA TYR A 357 -7.38 -10.72 3.57
C TYR A 357 -6.69 -12.02 3.99
N ASP A 358 -6.27 -12.15 5.26
CA ASP A 358 -5.69 -13.40 5.79
C ASP A 358 -6.70 -14.54 5.76
N SER A 359 -7.95 -14.28 6.17
CA SER A 359 -9.03 -15.26 6.05
C SER A 359 -9.16 -15.76 4.61
N GLY A 360 -9.26 -14.84 3.65
CA GLY A 360 -9.26 -15.18 2.23
C GLY A 360 -8.06 -16.02 1.83
N MET A 361 -6.87 -15.60 2.20
CA MET A 361 -5.61 -16.28 1.90
C MET A 361 -5.61 -17.72 2.40
N PHE A 362 -6.02 -17.96 3.65
CA PHE A 362 -6.14 -19.31 4.18
C PHE A 362 -7.18 -20.14 3.42
N ALA A 363 -8.38 -19.59 3.20
CA ALA A 363 -9.42 -20.26 2.42
C ALA A 363 -8.93 -20.71 1.05
N GLY A 364 -8.21 -19.83 0.32
CA GLY A 364 -7.63 -20.14 -0.98
C GLY A 364 -6.56 -21.23 -0.92
N ILE A 365 -5.68 -21.17 0.08
CA ILE A 365 -4.62 -22.18 0.27
C ILE A 365 -5.21 -23.57 0.47
N PHE A 366 -6.14 -23.71 1.42
CA PHE A 366 -6.75 -24.99 1.76
C PHE A 366 -7.68 -25.50 0.66
N SER A 367 -8.38 -24.61 -0.05
CA SER A 367 -9.22 -25.00 -1.20
C SER A 367 -8.40 -25.69 -2.30
N TYR A 368 -7.23 -25.12 -2.65
CA TYR A 368 -6.34 -25.75 -3.62
C TYR A 368 -5.77 -27.07 -3.08
N ALA A 369 -5.20 -27.05 -1.87
CA ALA A 369 -4.45 -28.17 -1.30
C ALA A 369 -5.32 -29.40 -1.02
N ARG A 370 -6.62 -29.22 -0.79
CA ARG A 370 -7.57 -30.30 -0.50
C ARG A 370 -8.51 -30.61 -1.67
N SER A 371 -8.42 -29.87 -2.78
CA SER A 371 -9.35 -29.98 -3.90
C SER A 371 -10.83 -29.86 -3.47
N GLY A 372 -11.10 -28.95 -2.53
CA GLY A 372 -12.43 -28.71 -1.96
C GLY A 372 -12.75 -27.22 -1.89
N ASP A 373 -13.98 -26.87 -1.56
CA ASP A 373 -14.41 -25.48 -1.40
C ASP A 373 -14.32 -25.09 0.09
N TYR A 374 -13.22 -24.46 0.49
CA TYR A 374 -13.00 -24.03 1.87
C TYR A 374 -13.31 -22.55 2.03
N LYS A 375 -13.96 -22.20 3.13
CA LYS A 375 -14.11 -20.82 3.63
C LYS A 375 -13.33 -20.62 4.90
N ALA A 376 -12.93 -19.38 5.15
CA ALA A 376 -12.36 -18.98 6.41
C ALA A 376 -13.13 -17.80 7.00
N GLU A 377 -13.21 -17.77 8.31
CA GLU A 377 -13.81 -16.69 9.09
C GLU A 377 -12.83 -16.28 10.19
N GLU A 378 -12.61 -14.99 10.36
CA GLU A 378 -11.90 -14.46 11.53
C GLU A 378 -12.84 -14.45 12.74
N ILE A 379 -12.53 -15.28 13.75
CA ILE A 379 -13.35 -15.43 14.96
C ILE A 379 -12.84 -14.57 16.13
N LYS A 380 -11.58 -14.13 16.05
CA LYS A 380 -10.92 -13.24 17.03
C LYS A 380 -9.87 -12.42 16.30
N CYS A 381 -9.77 -11.12 16.60
CA CYS A 381 -8.80 -10.22 15.98
C CYS A 381 -7.98 -9.52 17.08
N SER A 382 -6.65 -9.49 16.92
CA SER A 382 -5.76 -8.76 17.84
C SER A 382 -6.03 -7.26 17.86
N ALA A 383 -6.59 -6.70 16.78
CA ALA A 383 -6.97 -5.28 16.75
C ALA A 383 -8.14 -4.96 17.69
N LYS A 384 -9.03 -5.93 17.95
CA LYS A 384 -10.24 -5.72 18.77
C LYS A 384 -10.02 -6.12 20.22
N SER A 385 -9.43 -7.29 20.44
CA SER A 385 -9.13 -7.79 21.77
C SER A 385 -8.19 -8.99 21.70
N GLY A 386 -7.11 -8.95 22.47
CA GLY A 386 -6.19 -10.07 22.64
C GLY A 386 -4.88 -9.90 21.89
N GLU A 387 -4.04 -10.92 21.98
CA GLU A 387 -2.66 -10.89 21.50
C GLU A 387 -2.51 -11.48 20.08
N GLU A 388 -3.57 -12.10 19.55
CA GLU A 388 -3.54 -12.89 18.32
C GLU A 388 -4.84 -12.73 17.51
N CYS A 389 -4.75 -12.99 16.20
CA CYS A 389 -5.90 -13.25 15.34
C CYS A 389 -6.16 -14.76 15.25
N ILE A 390 -7.42 -15.18 15.30
CA ILE A 390 -7.81 -16.57 15.12
C ILE A 390 -8.77 -16.67 13.93
N HIS A 391 -8.43 -17.54 13.00
CA HIS A 391 -9.22 -17.85 11.81
C HIS A 391 -9.67 -19.30 11.84
N GLN A 392 -10.95 -19.53 11.56
CA GLN A 392 -11.51 -20.87 11.42
C GLN A 392 -11.74 -21.18 9.95
N VAL A 393 -11.10 -22.23 9.45
CA VAL A 393 -11.18 -22.68 8.05
C VAL A 393 -11.98 -23.97 7.99
N LYS A 394 -13.05 -24.00 7.19
CA LYS A 394 -13.96 -25.15 7.04
C LYS A 394 -14.32 -25.39 5.59
N GLU A 395 -14.49 -26.65 5.22
CA GLU A 395 -15.12 -27.03 3.94
C GLU A 395 -16.62 -26.66 3.96
N ASN A 396 -17.12 -26.11 2.85
CA ASN A 396 -18.52 -25.70 2.66
C ASN A 396 -19.49 -26.86 2.54
#